data_AF-A0A8S3CSV2-F1
#
_entry.id   AF-A0A8S3CSV2-F1
#
_cell.length_a   1.000
_cell.length_b   1.000
_cell.length_c   1.000
_cell.angle_alpha   90.00
_cell.angle_beta   90.00
_cell.angle_gamma   90.00
#
_symmetry.space_group_name_H-M   'P 1'
#
loop_
_entity.id
_entity.type
_entity.pdbx_description
1 polymer ?
#
loop_
_entity_poly.entity_id
_entity_poly.type
_entity_poly.pdbx_seq_one_letter_code
_entity_poly.pdbx_strand_id
1 'polypeptide(L)' 'DRPGSLAQMCKLFSTAGASVKDIYHERAWLKSDMFSVQIQVVLEVRDSEHADEVTKIISENYEDVKFYQGQI' A
#
# COMPACT_ATOMS: atom_id res chain seq x y z
N ASP A 1 -10.91 4.54 6.67
CA ASP A 1 -11.10 6.00 6.59
C ASP A 1 -10.92 6.67 7.95
N ARG A 2 -9.67 6.98 8.36
CA ARG A 2 -9.39 7.69 9.62
C ARG A 2 -8.26 8.71 9.39
N PRO A 3 -8.31 9.89 10.04
CA PRO A 3 -7.21 10.84 10.01
C PRO A 3 -5.89 10.16 10.43
N GLY A 4 -4.82 10.39 9.69
CA GLY A 4 -3.48 9.88 9.98
C GLY A 4 -3.17 8.48 9.43
N SER A 5 -4.16 7.69 8.98
CA SER A 5 -3.90 6.35 8.44
C SER A 5 -3.00 6.38 7.20
N LEU A 6 -3.21 7.33 6.30
CA LEU A 6 -2.36 7.48 5.10
C LEU A 6 -0.92 7.85 5.48
N ALA A 7 -0.73 8.70 6.50
CA ALA A 7 0.59 9.09 6.96
C ALA A 7 1.36 7.91 7.57
N GLN A 8 0.68 7.07 8.38
CA GLN A 8 1.27 5.84 8.92
C GLN A 8 1.65 4.86 7.80
N MET A 9 0.80 4.72 6.79
CA MET A 9 1.08 3.88 5.63
C MET A 9 2.30 4.38 4.84
N CYS A 10 2.38 5.68 4.53
CA CYS A 10 3.54 6.27 3.86
C CYS A 10 4.83 6.12 4.69
N LYS A 11 4.73 6.23 6.02
CA LYS A 11 5.85 5.99 6.93
C LYS A 11 6.35 4.54 6.82
N LEU A 12 5.43 3.57 6.75
CA LEU A 12 5.79 2.16 6.57
C LEU A 12 6.58 1.96 5.28
N PHE A 13 6.08 2.49 4.15
CA PHE A 13 6.77 2.37 2.86
C PHE A 13 8.17 2.97 2.88
N SER A 14 8.29 4.18 3.45
CA SER A 14 9.59 4.84 3.59
C SER A 14 10.55 4.07 4.50
N THR A 15 10.05 3.46 5.57
CA THR A 15 10.86 2.65 6.50
C THR A 15 11.32 1.35 5.83
N ALA A 16 10.50 0.80 4.93
CA ALA A 16 10.84 -0.34 4.10
C ALA A 16 11.75 0.01 2.90
N GLY A 17 12.20 1.26 2.77
CA GLY A 17 13.08 1.70 1.68
C GLY A 17 12.40 1.85 0.31
N ALA A 18 11.08 1.77 0.24
CA ALA A 18 10.31 1.93 -1.00
C ALA A 18 9.99 3.40 -1.29
N SER A 19 10.08 3.78 -2.57
CA SER A 19 9.72 5.12 -3.03
C SER A 19 8.28 5.13 -3.57
N VAL A 20 7.45 6.05 -3.08
CA VAL A 20 6.07 6.18 -3.54
C VAL A 20 6.04 6.95 -4.86
N LYS A 21 5.52 6.32 -5.92
CA LYS A 21 5.31 6.95 -7.23
C LYS A 21 3.93 7.53 -7.39
N ASP A 22 2.93 6.80 -6.93
CA ASP A 22 1.53 7.22 -7.03
C ASP A 22 0.71 6.64 -5.87
N ILE A 23 -0.31 7.39 -5.46
CA ILE A 23 -1.31 6.97 -4.47
C ILE A 23 -2.68 7.36 -5.00
N TYR A 24 -3.50 6.35 -5.23
CA TYR A 24 -4.91 6.51 -5.55
C TYR A 24 -5.76 6.08 -4.34
N HIS A 25 -6.60 7.00 -3.87
CA HIS A 25 -7.44 6.82 -2.70
C HIS A 25 -8.91 6.88 -3.11
N GLU A 26 -9.63 5.77 -2.95
CA GLU A 26 -11.06 5.71 -3.24
C GLU A 26 -11.87 5.22 -2.04
N ARG A 27 -13.09 5.74 -1.93
CA ARG A 27 -14.07 5.21 -0.97
C ARG A 27 -14.65 3.92 -1.56
N ALA A 28 -14.64 2.85 -0.77
CA ALA A 28 -15.28 1.61 -1.20
C ALA A 28 -16.81 1.81 -1.12
N TRP A 29 -17.49 1.85 -2.26
CA TRP A 29 -18.96 1.99 -2.33
C TRP A 29 -19.69 0.63 -2.32
N LEU A 30 -19.03 -0.45 -1.89
CA LEU A 30 -19.63 -1.78 -1.84
C LEU A 30 -20.59 -1.88 -0.65
N LYS A 31 -21.80 -2.39 -0.93
CA LYS A 31 -23.05 -2.33 -0.14
C LYS A 31 -23.04 -2.84 1.31
N SER A 32 -21.89 -3.11 1.94
CA SER A 32 -21.83 -3.68 3.28
C SER A 32 -20.83 -3.02 4.23
N ASP A 33 -19.99 -2.07 3.77
CA ASP A 33 -19.10 -1.31 4.65
C ASP A 33 -18.94 0.12 4.16
N MET A 34 -19.80 1.02 4.64
CA MET A 34 -19.79 2.45 4.32
C MET A 34 -18.55 3.20 4.86
N PHE A 35 -17.68 2.53 5.62
CA PHE A 35 -16.54 3.12 6.33
C PHE A 35 -15.17 2.62 5.85
N SER A 36 -15.13 1.72 4.86
CA SER A 36 -13.88 1.29 4.23
C SER A 36 -13.43 2.23 3.13
N VAL A 37 -12.11 2.27 3.00
CA VAL A 37 -11.38 3.01 1.99
C VAL A 37 -10.44 2.01 1.34
N GLN A 38 -10.39 2.03 0.02
CA GLN A 38 -9.41 1.29 -0.75
C GLN A 38 -8.30 2.25 -1.16
N ILE A 39 -7.06 1.83 -0.95
CA ILE A 39 -5.89 2.55 -1.43
C ILE A 39 -5.16 1.67 -2.43
N GLN A 40 -4.84 2.24 -3.58
CA GLN A 40 -3.90 1.67 -4.52
C GLN A 40 -2.62 2.52 -4.51
N VAL A 41 -1.48 1.87 -4.40
CA VAL A 41 -0.17 2.54 -4.33
C VAL A 41 0.76 1.91 -5.35
N VAL A 42 1.51 2.76 -6.05
CA VAL A 42 2.64 2.33 -6.87
C VAL A 42 3.93 2.63 -6.12
N LEU A 43 4.69 1.57 -5.84
CA LEU A 43 5.98 1.64 -5.17
C LEU A 43 7.10 1.30 -6.14
N GLU A 44 8.18 2.08 -6.10
CA GLU A 44 9.45 1.76 -6.73
C GLU A 44 10.40 1.17 -5.70
N VAL A 45 11.06 0.08 -6.10
CA VAL A 45 11.98 -0.72 -5.29
C VAL A 45 13.30 -0.90 -6.04
N ARG A 46 14.39 -1.17 -5.31
CA ARG A 46 15.74 -1.22 -5.89
C ARG A 46 15.96 -2.46 -6.78
N ASP A 47 15.39 -3.60 -6.42
CA ASP A 47 15.54 -4.90 -7.07
C ASP A 47 14.42 -5.87 -6.63
N SER A 48 14.45 -7.10 -7.13
CA SER A 48 13.45 -8.13 -6.81
C SER A 48 13.50 -8.61 -5.36
N GLU A 49 14.69 -8.73 -4.77
CA GLU A 49 14.83 -9.16 -3.36
C GLU A 49 14.20 -8.13 -2.42
N HIS A 50 14.45 -6.85 -2.68
CA HIS A 50 13.81 -5.75 -1.97
C HIS A 50 12.30 -5.69 -2.22
N ALA A 51 11.82 -6.09 -3.40
CA ALA A 51 10.39 -6.20 -3.66
C ALA A 51 9.74 -7.23 -2.73
N ASP A 52 10.40 -8.37 -2.50
CA ASP A 52 9.94 -9.42 -1.60
C ASP A 52 9.97 -8.94 -0.13
N GLU A 53 11.02 -8.25 0.30
CA GLU A 53 11.13 -7.64 1.63
C GLU A 53 10.00 -6.63 1.89
N VAL A 54 9.77 -5.71 0.96
CA VAL A 54 8.69 -4.70 1.05
C VAL A 54 7.31 -5.38 1.10
N THR A 55 7.08 -6.36 0.23
CA THR A 55 5.83 -7.13 0.18
C THR A 55 5.55 -7.83 1.50
N LYS A 56 6.58 -8.44 2.10
CA LYS A 56 6.48 -9.08 3.42
C LYS A 56 6.11 -8.08 4.52
N ILE A 57 6.82 -6.96 4.61
CA ILE A 57 6.55 -5.91 5.61
C ILE A 57 5.12 -5.38 5.48
N ILE A 58 4.63 -5.16 4.26
CA ILE A 58 3.26 -4.68 4.03
C ILE A 58 2.24 -5.74 4.49
N SER A 59 2.47 -7.01 4.13
CA SER A 59 1.57 -8.12 4.50
C SER A 59 1.53 -8.39 6.01
N GLU A 60 2.59 -8.06 6.75
CA GLU A 60 2.61 -8.13 8.23
C GLU A 60 1.79 -7.01 8.89
N ASN A 61 1.53 -5.90 8.19
CA ASN A 61 0.85 -4.72 8.73
C ASN A 61 -0.60 -4.55 8.21
N TYR A 62 -0.97 -5.25 7.15
CA TYR A 62 -2.28 -5.14 6.50
C TYR A 62 -2.81 -6.51 6.09
N GLU A 63 -4.05 -6.82 6.48
CA GLU A 63 -4.68 -8.13 6.24
C GLU A 63 -5.22 -8.30 4.82
N ASP A 64 -5.75 -7.23 4.20
CA ASP A 64 -6.29 -7.25 2.85
C ASP A 64 -5.42 -6.42 1.90
N VAL A 65 -4.45 -7.10 1.28
CA VAL A 65 -3.53 -6.50 0.30
C VAL A 65 -3.41 -7.40 -0.93
N LYS A 66 -3.36 -6.77 -2.09
CA LYS A 66 -3.06 -7.43 -3.37
C LYS A 66 -1.84 -6.79 -4.00
N PHE A 67 -0.90 -7.63 -4.42
CA PHE A 67 0.33 -7.20 -5.07
C PHE A 67 0.26 -7.47 -6.56
N TYR A 68 0.73 -6.51 -7.35
CA TYR A 68 0.80 -6.59 -8.80
C TYR A 68 2.19 -6.15 -9.23
N GLN A 69 2.87 -6.96 -10.05
CA GLN A 69 4.10 -6.54 -10.71
C GLN A 69 3.73 -5.77 -11.98
N GLY A 70 4.16 -4.51 -12.08
CA GLY A 70 4.00 -3.73 -13.30
C GLY A 70 4.98 -4.19 -14.37
N GLN A 71 4.51 -4.33 -15.62
CA GLN A 71 5.41 -4.26 -16.78
C GLN A 71 5.66 -2.78 -17.07
N ILE A 72 6.93 -2.38 -17.10
CA ILE A 72 7.34 -1.07 -17.63
C ILE A 72 7.13 -1.08 -19.15
#